data_AF-A0A059KGT8-F1
#
_entry.id   AF-A0A059KGT8-F1
#
_cell.length_a   1.000
_cell.length_b   1.000
_cell.length_c   1.000
_cell.angle_alpha   90.00
_cell.angle_beta   90.00
_cell.angle_gamma   90.00
#
_symmetry.space_group_name_H-M   'P 1'
#
loop_
_entity.id
_entity.type
_entity.pdbx_description
1 polymer ?
#
loop_
_entity_poly.entity_id
_entity_poly.type
_entity_poly.pdbx_seq_one_letter_code
_entity_poly.pdbx_strand_id
1 'polypeptide(L)'
;MPAPALPNLLLVEGTSDQLFFQALCRTLGLDTRTMVKVAPPRELQASAFNTKQGVLNHLPVLLRQLNDGQLKHLGVVVDADSPPDGGFPATLARITQDLAGFGYGLKPEHPHSAGLLFAHDDGLPDIGAWVMPDNRGDGTLEDWVRRSLHEGEQPLFDHACAVVNALPQPHRFRPTQRAKAEMATWLAWQSRPGFGVDQVITAGLLDPDGPDGRPLRDWLLTIFPASDQPAPRP
;
A
#
# COMPACT_ATOMS: atom_id res chain seq x y z
N MET A 1 12.84 -6.66 -28.26
CA MET A 1 12.27 -5.36 -27.82
C MET A 1 12.12 -5.42 -26.32
N PRO A 2 12.49 -4.39 -25.54
CA PRO A 2 12.11 -4.36 -24.13
C PRO A 2 10.58 -4.39 -24.04
N ALA A 3 10.04 -5.11 -23.05
CA ALA A 3 8.61 -5.05 -22.77
C ALA A 3 8.20 -3.58 -22.56
N PRO A 4 7.03 -3.14 -23.06
CA PRO A 4 6.58 -1.78 -22.83
C PRO A 4 6.57 -1.53 -21.32
N ALA A 5 7.32 -0.50 -20.88
CA ALA A 5 7.26 -0.07 -19.50
C ALA A 5 5.81 0.34 -19.19
N LEU A 6 5.22 -0.30 -18.19
CA LEU A 6 3.91 0.10 -17.69
C LEU A 6 4.08 1.52 -17.12
N PRO A 7 3.38 2.54 -17.65
CA PRO A 7 3.65 3.92 -17.29
C PRO A 7 3.21 4.25 -15.85
N ASN A 8 2.45 3.36 -15.21
CA ASN A 8 1.84 3.60 -13.91
C ASN A 8 2.37 2.59 -12.90
N LEU A 9 2.95 3.06 -11.81
CA LEU A 9 3.62 2.24 -10.82
C LEU A 9 3.09 2.53 -9.41
N LEU A 10 2.67 1.49 -8.73
CA LEU A 10 2.45 1.47 -7.28
C LEU A 10 3.61 0.71 -6.62
N LEU A 11 4.51 1.43 -5.98
CA LEU A 11 5.64 0.86 -5.24
C LEU A 11 5.18 0.49 -3.83
N VAL A 12 5.41 -0.76 -3.42
CA VAL A 12 5.01 -1.30 -2.11
C VAL A 12 6.19 -1.97 -1.41
N GLU A 13 6.13 -2.23 -0.10
CA GLU A 13 7.29 -2.75 0.63
C GLU A 13 7.65 -4.19 0.30
N GLY A 14 6.63 -5.06 0.31
CA GLY A 14 6.80 -6.50 0.37
C GLY A 14 6.02 -7.26 -0.70
N THR A 15 6.30 -8.56 -0.79
CA THR A 15 5.56 -9.46 -1.68
C THR A 15 4.11 -9.67 -1.19
N SER A 16 3.87 -9.70 0.12
CA SER A 16 2.51 -9.78 0.66
C SER A 16 1.68 -8.55 0.30
N ASP A 17 2.24 -7.35 0.47
CA ASP A 17 1.65 -6.07 0.10
C ASP A 17 1.36 -6.02 -1.39
N GLN A 18 2.32 -6.47 -2.21
CA GLN A 18 2.15 -6.54 -3.65
C GLN A 18 0.93 -7.38 -4.03
N LEU A 19 0.80 -8.58 -3.49
CA LEU A 19 -0.33 -9.44 -3.82
C LEU A 19 -1.66 -8.82 -3.36
N PHE A 20 -1.69 -8.20 -2.18
CA PHE A 20 -2.84 -7.46 -1.68
C PHE A 20 -3.24 -6.31 -2.61
N PHE A 21 -2.31 -5.41 -2.93
CA PHE A 21 -2.58 -4.26 -3.78
C PHE A 21 -2.88 -4.67 -5.23
N GLN A 22 -2.32 -5.77 -5.74
CA GLN A 22 -2.71 -6.33 -7.03
C GLN A 22 -4.16 -6.82 -7.01
N ALA A 23 -4.62 -7.45 -5.93
CA ALA A 23 -6.01 -7.84 -5.78
C ALA A 23 -6.92 -6.60 -5.69
N LEU A 24 -6.55 -5.61 -4.88
CA LEU A 24 -7.31 -4.36 -4.75
C LEU A 24 -7.39 -3.59 -6.08
N CYS A 25 -6.27 -3.36 -6.76
CA CYS A 25 -6.22 -2.72 -8.08
C CYS A 25 -7.11 -3.44 -9.11
N ARG A 26 -7.15 -4.77 -9.09
CA ARG A 26 -8.05 -5.57 -9.94
C ARG A 26 -9.52 -5.27 -9.66
N THR A 27 -9.93 -5.18 -8.40
CA THR A 27 -11.33 -4.81 -8.05
C THR A 27 -11.71 -3.40 -8.52
N LEU A 28 -10.73 -2.50 -8.64
CA LEU A 28 -10.91 -1.13 -9.12
C LEU A 28 -10.77 -1.00 -10.66
N GLY A 29 -10.38 -2.08 -11.36
CA GLY A 29 -10.10 -2.08 -12.79
C GLY A 29 -8.82 -1.34 -13.18
N LEU A 30 -7.91 -1.08 -12.24
CA LEU A 30 -6.66 -0.34 -12.46
C LEU A 30 -5.60 -1.16 -13.21
N ASP A 31 -5.65 -2.48 -13.14
CA ASP A 31 -4.76 -3.41 -13.85
C ASP A 31 -5.04 -3.47 -15.36
N THR A 32 -6.31 -3.29 -15.74
CA THR A 32 -6.77 -3.41 -17.13
C THR A 32 -6.99 -2.06 -17.80
N ARG A 33 -7.58 -1.08 -17.10
CA ARG A 33 -7.93 0.23 -17.67
C ARG A 33 -6.76 1.21 -17.65
N THR A 34 -6.04 1.21 -16.53
CA THR A 34 -4.94 2.14 -16.29
C THR A 34 -3.58 1.44 -16.39
N MET A 35 -3.56 0.10 -16.48
CA MET A 35 -2.35 -0.71 -16.58
C MET A 35 -1.34 -0.42 -15.45
N VAL A 36 -1.82 -0.36 -14.20
CA VAL A 36 -0.99 -0.12 -13.01
C VAL A 36 -0.17 -1.36 -12.69
N LYS A 37 1.16 -1.20 -12.64
CA LYS A 37 2.07 -2.21 -12.08
C LYS A 37 2.18 -2.01 -10.57
N VAL A 38 1.88 -3.04 -9.80
CA VAL A 38 2.22 -3.08 -8.37
C VAL A 38 3.50 -3.88 -8.20
N ALA A 39 4.54 -3.29 -7.62
CA ALA A 39 5.84 -3.94 -7.50
C ALA A 39 6.56 -3.56 -6.20
N PRO A 40 7.27 -4.50 -5.55
CA PRO A 40 8.21 -4.18 -4.50
C PRO A 40 9.61 -3.86 -5.07
N PRO A 41 10.52 -3.26 -4.29
CA PRO A 41 11.82 -2.79 -4.78
C PRO A 41 12.63 -3.86 -5.52
N ARG A 42 12.63 -5.11 -5.03
CA ARG A 42 13.43 -6.19 -5.62
C ARG A 42 13.01 -6.59 -7.03
N GLU A 43 11.75 -6.36 -7.41
CA GLU A 43 11.30 -6.59 -8.79
C GLU A 43 11.73 -5.49 -9.75
N LEU A 44 11.97 -4.28 -9.25
CA LEU A 44 12.46 -3.16 -10.04
C LEU A 44 13.99 -3.17 -10.12
N GLN A 45 14.65 -3.64 -9.05
CA GLN A 45 16.09 -3.79 -8.95
C GLN A 45 16.45 -5.03 -8.13
N ALA A 46 17.01 -6.05 -8.77
CA ALA A 46 17.27 -7.36 -8.15
C ALA A 46 18.12 -7.34 -6.86
N SER A 47 18.98 -6.32 -6.70
CA SER A 47 19.83 -6.12 -5.52
C SER A 47 19.14 -5.37 -4.38
N ALA A 48 17.93 -4.83 -4.59
CA ALA A 48 17.18 -4.12 -3.57
C ALA A 48 16.52 -5.10 -2.58
N PHE A 49 16.22 -4.58 -1.38
CA PHE A 49 15.51 -5.31 -0.35
C PHE A 49 14.03 -4.90 -0.34
N ASN A 50 13.14 -5.86 -0.11
CA ASN A 50 11.71 -5.63 0.04
C ASN A 50 11.41 -5.18 1.48
N THR A 51 11.59 -3.89 1.74
CA THR A 51 11.37 -3.22 3.02
C THR A 51 10.98 -1.76 2.79
N LYS A 52 10.41 -1.09 3.79
CA LYS A 52 10.27 0.38 3.82
C LYS A 52 11.51 1.13 3.37
N GLN A 53 12.69 0.76 3.90
CA GLN A 53 13.94 1.43 3.51
C GLN A 53 14.30 1.15 2.04
N GLY A 54 13.99 -0.05 1.53
CA GLY A 54 14.15 -0.38 0.11
C GLY A 54 13.26 0.47 -0.79
N VAL A 55 12.01 0.72 -0.38
CA VAL A 55 11.07 1.61 -1.07
C VAL A 55 11.63 3.03 -1.13
N LEU A 56 12.00 3.59 0.03
CA LEU A 56 12.54 4.95 0.13
C LEU A 56 13.85 5.12 -0.65
N ASN A 57 14.74 4.13 -0.61
CA ASN A 57 16.00 4.16 -1.36
C ASN A 57 15.80 4.09 -2.88
N HIS A 58 14.70 3.50 -3.35
CA HIS A 58 14.42 3.39 -4.78
C HIS A 58 13.65 4.60 -5.33
N LEU A 59 13.00 5.38 -4.46
CA LEU A 59 12.23 6.55 -4.84
C LEU A 59 13.00 7.54 -5.74
N PRO A 60 14.27 7.92 -5.46
CA PRO A 60 15.07 8.77 -6.35
C PRO A 60 15.24 8.28 -7.80
N VAL A 61 15.17 6.97 -8.03
CA VAL A 61 15.22 6.40 -9.39
C VAL A 61 13.89 6.64 -10.09
N LEU A 62 12.78 6.38 -9.41
CA LEU A 62 11.43 6.54 -9.95
C LEU A 62 11.08 8.02 -10.21
N LEU A 63 11.54 8.93 -9.34
CA LEU A 63 11.37 10.37 -9.53
C LEU A 63 12.03 10.86 -10.83
N ARG A 64 13.23 10.36 -11.15
CA ARG A 64 13.89 10.65 -12.42
C ARG A 64 13.12 10.06 -13.61
N GLN A 65 12.56 8.86 -13.46
CA GLN A 65 11.73 8.24 -14.49
C GLN A 65 10.42 9.00 -14.74
N LEU A 66 9.82 9.59 -13.70
CA LEU A 66 8.69 10.52 -13.84
C LEU A 66 9.10 11.76 -14.63
N ASN A 67 10.21 12.40 -14.24
CA ASN A 67 10.73 13.59 -14.90
C ASN A 67 11.03 13.36 -16.39
N ASP A 68 11.60 12.20 -16.73
CA ASP A 68 11.96 11.85 -18.11
C ASP A 68 10.80 11.21 -18.90
N GLY A 69 9.60 11.15 -18.30
CA GLY A 69 8.36 10.67 -18.93
C GLY A 69 8.26 9.14 -19.12
N GLN A 70 9.17 8.37 -18.51
CA GLN A 70 9.10 6.90 -18.50
C GLN A 70 7.98 6.38 -17.57
N LEU A 71 7.72 7.12 -16.49
CA LEU A 71 6.54 6.96 -15.65
C LEU A 71 5.59 8.15 -15.88
N LYS A 72 4.29 7.88 -15.85
CA LYS A 72 3.21 8.88 -15.88
C LYS A 72 2.63 9.13 -14.50
N HIS A 73 2.43 8.06 -13.72
CA HIS A 73 1.87 8.14 -12.38
C HIS A 73 2.65 7.24 -11.42
N LEU A 74 2.90 7.76 -10.22
CA LEU A 74 3.59 7.05 -9.14
C LEU A 74 2.78 7.14 -7.85
N GLY A 75 2.48 5.98 -7.29
CA GLY A 75 2.02 5.82 -5.92
C GLY A 75 3.05 5.06 -5.11
N VAL A 76 3.19 5.40 -3.84
CA VAL A 76 4.05 4.69 -2.88
C VAL A 76 3.20 4.27 -1.70
N VAL A 77 3.30 3.01 -1.26
CA VAL A 77 2.69 2.52 -0.02
C VAL A 77 3.77 2.00 0.91
N VAL A 78 3.74 2.47 2.15
CA VAL A 78 4.63 2.00 3.23
C VAL A 78 3.87 1.84 4.54
N ASP A 79 4.31 0.90 5.37
CA ASP A 79 3.86 0.76 6.74
C ASP A 79 4.43 1.89 7.61
N ALA A 80 3.59 2.51 8.44
CA ALA A 80 4.11 3.38 9.49
C ALA A 80 5.01 2.58 10.43
N ASP A 81 4.73 1.29 10.66
CA ASP A 81 5.21 0.50 11.80
C ASP A 81 4.84 1.20 13.11
N SER A 82 5.61 0.98 14.17
CA SER A 82 5.44 1.66 15.45
C SER A 82 6.81 2.03 16.03
N PRO A 83 6.87 3.05 16.91
CA PRO A 83 8.10 3.38 17.63
C PRO A 83 8.68 2.17 18.39
N PRO A 84 10.02 2.07 18.53
CA PRO A 84 11.02 3.08 18.17
C PRO A 84 11.51 3.03 16.71
N ASP A 85 11.24 1.92 16.01
CA ASP A 85 11.81 1.66 14.67
C ASP A 85 10.92 2.16 13.51
N GLY A 86 9.97 3.04 13.83
CA GLY A 86 9.00 3.58 12.88
C GLY A 86 8.07 4.60 13.53
N GLY A 87 6.81 4.56 13.10
CA GLY A 87 5.75 5.50 13.43
C GLY A 87 5.42 6.42 12.27
N PHE A 88 4.16 6.85 12.21
CA PHE A 88 3.63 7.70 11.16
C PHE A 88 4.38 9.04 11.04
N PRO A 89 4.64 9.79 12.13
CA PRO A 89 5.35 11.08 12.02
C PRO A 89 6.75 10.94 11.41
N ALA A 90 7.51 9.91 11.80
CA ALA A 90 8.85 9.67 11.29
C ALA A 90 8.82 9.25 9.81
N THR A 91 7.87 8.39 9.44
CA THR A 91 7.70 7.92 8.06
C THR A 91 7.28 9.05 7.14
N LEU A 92 6.29 9.86 7.53
CA LEU A 92 5.86 11.04 6.78
C LEU A 92 6.99 12.07 6.62
N ALA A 93 7.71 12.39 7.70
CA ALA A 93 8.82 13.33 7.66
C ALA A 93 9.90 12.86 6.67
N ARG A 94 10.21 11.56 6.67
CA ARG A 94 11.19 10.98 5.76
C ARG A 94 10.75 11.05 4.30
N ILE A 95 9.51 10.65 3.98
CA ILE A 95 8.96 10.76 2.62
C ILE A 95 9.00 12.21 2.15
N THR A 96 8.56 13.13 3.01
CA THR A 96 8.52 14.57 2.70
C THR A 96 9.91 15.10 2.39
N GLN A 97 10.92 14.73 3.20
CA GLN A 97 12.31 15.14 2.97
C GLN A 97 12.87 14.58 1.67
N ASP A 98 12.64 13.28 1.39
CA ASP A 98 13.14 12.63 0.19
C ASP A 98 12.51 13.24 -1.07
N LEU A 99 11.21 13.57 -1.03
CA LEU A 99 10.48 14.21 -2.12
C LEU A 99 10.85 15.69 -2.32
N ALA A 100 11.06 16.45 -1.24
CA ALA A 100 11.47 17.85 -1.31
C ALA A 100 12.81 18.03 -2.03
N GLY A 101 13.73 17.05 -1.92
CA GLY A 101 14.99 17.05 -2.67
C GLY A 101 14.82 17.01 -4.20
N PHE A 102 13.63 16.70 -4.69
CA PHE A 102 13.26 16.64 -6.11
C PHE A 102 12.19 17.67 -6.49
N GLY A 103 11.98 18.71 -5.67
CA GLY A 103 11.00 19.77 -5.98
C GLY A 103 9.54 19.44 -5.69
N TYR A 104 9.28 18.34 -4.95
CA TYR A 104 7.93 17.95 -4.55
C TYR A 104 7.59 18.45 -3.13
N GLY A 105 6.43 19.08 -2.98
CA GLY A 105 5.88 19.55 -1.70
C GLY A 105 4.54 18.89 -1.38
N LEU A 106 4.31 18.58 -0.10
CA LEU A 106 3.02 18.05 0.36
C LEU A 106 1.91 19.08 0.14
N LYS A 107 0.79 18.69 -0.47
CA LYS A 107 -0.38 19.56 -0.70
C LYS A 107 -1.15 19.81 0.62
N PRO A 108 -1.09 21.02 1.21
CA PRO A 108 -1.74 21.29 2.49
C PRO A 108 -3.28 21.28 2.41
N GLU A 109 -3.85 21.53 1.23
CA GLU A 109 -5.29 21.53 0.98
C GLU A 109 -5.88 20.12 0.90
N HIS A 110 -5.06 19.10 0.71
CA HIS A 110 -5.51 17.72 0.61
C HIS A 110 -5.48 17.04 1.99
N PRO A 111 -6.62 16.61 2.55
CA PRO A 111 -6.63 16.03 3.88
C PRO A 111 -5.86 14.72 3.88
N HIS A 112 -4.93 14.54 4.82
CA HIS A 112 -4.10 13.33 4.90
C HIS A 112 -4.94 12.05 4.92
N SER A 113 -6.12 12.07 5.55
CA SER A 113 -7.03 10.92 5.60
C SER A 113 -7.53 10.46 4.24
N ALA A 114 -7.46 11.30 3.20
CA ALA A 114 -7.78 10.93 1.82
C ALA A 114 -6.55 10.42 1.04
N GLY A 115 -5.42 10.20 1.73
CA GLY A 115 -4.12 9.89 1.14
C GLY A 115 -3.23 11.13 1.05
N LEU A 116 -1.91 10.92 0.94
CA LEU A 116 -0.96 12.03 0.81
C LEU A 116 -0.70 12.30 -0.66
N LEU A 117 -0.73 13.58 -1.04
CA LEU A 117 -0.42 14.06 -2.38
C LEU A 117 0.72 15.07 -2.32
N PHE A 118 1.72 14.88 -3.18
CA PHE A 118 2.85 15.78 -3.31
C PHE A 118 2.86 16.40 -4.71
N ALA A 119 2.78 17.72 -4.78
CA ALA A 119 2.82 18.49 -6.02
C ALA A 119 4.26 18.84 -6.38
N HIS A 120 4.54 18.96 -7.67
CA HIS A 120 5.79 19.56 -8.15
C HIS A 120 5.55 20.99 -8.63
N ASP A 121 6.47 21.91 -8.32
CA ASP A 121 6.32 23.33 -8.70
C ASP A 121 6.34 23.56 -10.22
N ASP A 122 7.09 22.73 -10.96
CA ASP A 122 7.21 22.82 -12.44
C ASP A 122 6.09 22.07 -13.21
N GLY A 123 5.02 21.62 -12.54
CA GLY A 123 3.87 20.99 -13.20
C GLY A 123 4.09 19.53 -13.65
N LEU A 124 5.10 18.84 -13.08
CA LEU A 124 5.21 17.39 -13.18
C LEU A 124 4.01 16.71 -12.50
N PRO A 125 3.67 15.46 -12.87
CA PRO A 125 2.56 14.73 -12.25
C PRO A 125 2.71 14.66 -10.73
N ASP A 126 1.60 14.82 -10.01
CA ASP A 126 1.59 14.63 -8.56
C ASP A 126 2.03 13.21 -8.19
N ILE A 127 2.66 13.08 -7.02
CA ILE A 127 3.02 11.80 -6.43
C ILE A 127 2.09 11.48 -5.28
N GLY A 128 1.56 10.27 -5.29
CA GLY A 128 0.82 9.72 -4.16
C GLY A 128 1.75 9.03 -3.17
N ALA A 129 1.54 9.28 -1.88
CA ALA A 129 1.99 8.37 -0.84
C ALA A 129 0.83 7.92 0.05
N TRP A 130 0.86 6.66 0.45
CA TRP A 130 0.00 6.11 1.48
C TRP A 130 0.86 5.52 2.58
N VAL A 131 0.70 6.04 3.79
CA VAL A 131 1.34 5.49 4.98
C VAL A 131 0.29 4.70 5.74
N MET A 132 0.45 3.38 5.79
CA MET A 132 -0.48 2.51 6.49
C MET A 132 -0.51 2.85 7.99
N PRO A 133 -1.66 2.64 8.65
CA PRO A 133 -2.88 2.07 8.08
C PRO A 133 -3.85 3.14 7.54
N ASP A 134 -3.68 4.44 7.84
CA ASP A 134 -4.67 5.50 7.51
C ASP A 134 -4.09 6.89 7.23
N ASN A 135 -2.78 7.02 7.04
CA ASN A 135 -2.06 8.29 6.93
C ASN A 135 -2.17 9.20 8.17
N ARG A 136 -2.39 8.63 9.36
CA ARG A 136 -2.51 9.41 10.60
C ARG A 136 -1.88 8.71 11.81
N GLY A 137 -2.14 7.42 11.94
CA GLY A 137 -1.69 6.59 13.05
C GLY A 137 -0.55 5.67 12.66
N ASP A 138 0.07 5.12 13.70
CA ASP A 138 1.03 4.03 13.59
C ASP A 138 0.31 2.72 13.19
N GLY A 139 1.04 1.82 12.55
CA GLY A 139 0.54 0.50 12.17
C GLY A 139 0.99 0.02 10.80
N THR A 140 0.31 -1.04 10.36
CA THR A 140 0.70 -1.86 9.22
C THR A 140 -0.49 -2.19 8.31
N LEU A 141 -0.24 -2.84 7.18
CA LEU A 141 -1.30 -3.44 6.37
C LEU A 141 -2.21 -4.37 7.18
N GLU A 142 -1.67 -5.18 8.08
CA GLU A 142 -2.51 -6.07 8.90
C GLU A 142 -3.47 -5.29 9.82
N ASP A 143 -3.06 -4.12 10.34
CA ASP A 143 -3.94 -3.26 11.13
C ASP A 143 -5.05 -2.65 10.28
N TRP A 144 -4.76 -2.26 9.03
CA TRP A 144 -5.79 -1.80 8.10
C TRP A 144 -6.79 -2.91 7.74
N VAL A 145 -6.29 -4.12 7.48
CA VAL A 145 -7.14 -5.30 7.16
C VAL A 145 -8.07 -5.60 8.32
N ARG A 146 -7.55 -5.60 9.55
CA ARG A 146 -8.35 -5.78 10.77
C ARG A 146 -9.50 -4.78 10.89
N ARG A 147 -9.25 -3.50 10.63
CA ARG A 147 -10.30 -2.46 10.69
C ARG A 147 -11.30 -2.53 9.55
N SER A 148 -10.88 -3.12 8.43
CA SER A 148 -11.69 -3.23 7.22
C SER A 148 -12.43 -4.56 7.11
N LEU A 149 -12.41 -5.42 8.13
CA LEU A 149 -13.13 -6.69 8.11
C LEU A 149 -14.64 -6.45 7.98
N HIS A 150 -15.31 -7.32 7.22
CA HIS A 150 -16.76 -7.40 7.33
C HIS A 150 -17.20 -7.78 8.75
N GLU A 151 -18.35 -7.25 9.18
CA GLU A 151 -18.87 -7.48 10.53
C GLU A 151 -19.00 -8.99 10.88
N GLY A 152 -19.32 -9.82 9.88
CA GLY A 152 -19.42 -11.27 10.04
C GLY A 152 -18.09 -11.98 10.34
N GLU A 153 -16.95 -11.38 9.99
CA GLU A 153 -15.61 -11.94 10.23
C GLU A 153 -15.05 -11.58 11.61
N GLN A 154 -15.57 -10.51 12.23
CA GLN A 154 -15.07 -10.00 13.52
C GLN A 154 -15.05 -11.07 14.62
N PRO A 155 -16.11 -11.90 14.83
CA PRO A 155 -16.09 -12.91 15.88
C PRO A 155 -14.99 -13.97 15.71
N LEU A 156 -14.71 -14.38 14.46
CA LEU A 156 -13.67 -15.36 14.17
C LEU A 156 -12.27 -14.74 14.35
N PHE A 157 -12.11 -13.49 13.94
CA PHE A 157 -10.86 -12.75 14.13
C PHE A 157 -10.55 -12.55 15.62
N ASP A 158 -11.54 -12.14 16.41
CA ASP A 158 -11.40 -11.98 17.86
C ASP A 158 -11.02 -13.31 18.55
N HIS A 159 -11.58 -14.43 18.07
CA HIS A 159 -11.18 -15.76 18.54
C HIS A 159 -9.72 -16.08 18.22
N ALA A 160 -9.24 -15.73 17.02
CA ALA A 160 -7.84 -15.91 16.64
C ALA A 160 -6.90 -15.09 17.54
N CYS A 161 -7.25 -13.82 17.80
CA CYS A 161 -6.53 -12.98 18.76
C CYS A 161 -6.48 -13.63 20.15
N ALA A 162 -7.60 -14.14 20.65
CA ALA A 162 -7.66 -14.80 21.95
C ALA A 162 -6.74 -16.04 22.02
N VAL A 163 -6.71 -16.86 20.97
CA VAL A 163 -5.82 -18.03 20.88
C VAL A 163 -4.35 -17.62 20.86
N VAL A 164 -3.97 -16.62 20.07
CA VAL A 164 -2.59 -16.11 20.03
C VAL A 164 -2.16 -15.57 21.40
N ASN A 165 -3.07 -14.89 22.10
CA ASN A 165 -2.81 -14.35 23.44
C ASN A 165 -2.67 -15.41 24.53
N ALA A 166 -3.34 -16.54 24.36
CA ALA A 166 -3.26 -17.66 25.29
C ALA A 166 -2.02 -18.55 25.07
N LEU A 167 -1.18 -18.27 24.05
CA LEU A 167 0.02 -19.05 23.79
C LEU A 167 1.00 -18.99 24.97
N PRO A 168 1.64 -20.12 25.32
CA PRO A 168 2.60 -20.16 26.41
C PRO A 168 3.81 -19.26 26.12
N GLN A 169 4.37 -18.70 27.19
CA GLN A 169 5.61 -17.92 27.14
C GLN A 169 6.85 -18.82 27.22
N PRO A 170 8.00 -18.40 26.64
CA PRO A 170 8.13 -17.24 25.76
C PRO A 170 7.51 -17.52 24.39
N HIS A 171 6.86 -16.52 23.80
CA HIS A 171 6.40 -16.61 22.42
C HIS A 171 7.56 -16.88 21.45
N ARG A 172 7.30 -17.68 20.41
CA ARG A 172 8.27 -17.93 19.32
C ARG A 172 8.43 -16.77 18.36
N PHE A 173 7.44 -15.87 18.31
CA PHE A 173 7.47 -14.64 17.54
C PHE A 173 7.80 -13.44 18.43
N ARG A 174 8.36 -12.38 17.82
CA ARG A 174 8.67 -11.13 18.54
C ARG A 174 7.38 -10.39 18.89
N PRO A 175 7.34 -9.59 19.97
CA PRO A 175 6.15 -8.79 20.30
C PRO A 175 5.65 -7.92 19.13
N THR A 176 6.56 -7.36 18.34
CA THR A 176 6.26 -6.56 17.13
C THR A 176 5.61 -7.37 16.00
N GLN A 177 5.65 -8.70 16.03
CA GLN A 177 5.02 -9.58 15.05
C GLN A 177 3.67 -10.14 15.52
N ARG A 178 3.14 -9.68 16.66
CA ARG A 178 1.86 -10.17 17.20
C ARG A 178 0.70 -9.99 16.22
N ALA A 179 0.55 -8.80 15.62
CA ALA A 179 -0.51 -8.55 14.62
C ALA A 179 -0.42 -9.53 13.44
N LYS A 180 0.79 -9.85 12.97
CA LYS A 180 1.02 -10.84 11.91
C LYS A 180 0.66 -12.26 12.35
N ALA A 181 0.93 -12.62 13.61
CA ALA A 181 0.55 -13.91 14.15
C ALA A 181 -0.99 -14.05 14.29
N GLU A 182 -1.67 -13.01 14.74
CA GLU A 182 -3.15 -12.95 14.82
C GLU A 182 -3.77 -13.08 13.42
N MET A 183 -3.29 -12.27 12.47
CA MET A 183 -3.75 -12.31 11.07
C MET A 183 -3.52 -13.67 10.42
N ALA A 184 -2.32 -14.25 10.55
CA ALA A 184 -2.00 -15.55 9.98
C ALA A 184 -2.84 -16.68 10.60
N THR A 185 -3.16 -16.59 11.90
CA THR A 185 -4.01 -17.58 12.59
C THR A 185 -5.45 -17.50 12.09
N TRP A 186 -6.00 -16.29 11.97
CA TRP A 186 -7.33 -16.08 11.41
C TRP A 186 -7.41 -16.54 9.94
N LEU A 187 -6.43 -16.18 9.10
CA LEU A 187 -6.35 -16.62 7.70
C LEU A 187 -6.29 -18.14 7.56
N ALA A 188 -5.64 -18.84 8.50
CA ALA A 188 -5.58 -20.30 8.49
C ALA A 188 -6.95 -20.98 8.71
N TRP A 189 -7.95 -20.26 9.21
CA TRP A 189 -9.32 -20.76 9.41
C TRP A 189 -10.29 -20.36 8.31
N GLN A 190 -9.83 -19.57 7.33
CA GLN A 190 -10.63 -19.20 6.18
C GLN A 190 -10.87 -20.38 5.24
N SER A 191 -11.83 -20.23 4.32
CA SER A 191 -12.23 -21.29 3.37
C SER A 191 -11.06 -21.86 2.54
N ARG A 192 -9.96 -21.12 2.42
CA ARG A 192 -8.70 -21.55 1.79
C ARG A 192 -7.53 -21.35 2.76
N PRO A 193 -7.26 -22.31 3.65
CA PRO A 193 -6.13 -22.24 4.57
C PRO A 193 -4.79 -22.17 3.83
N GLY A 194 -3.82 -21.44 4.40
CA GLY A 194 -2.44 -21.37 3.91
C GLY A 194 -2.19 -20.30 2.84
N PHE A 195 -3.20 -19.51 2.48
CA PHE A 195 -3.03 -18.35 1.61
C PHE A 195 -2.87 -17.05 2.41
N GLY A 196 -2.24 -16.05 1.77
CA GLY A 196 -1.86 -14.81 2.41
C GLY A 196 -2.97 -13.75 2.45
N VAL A 197 -2.58 -12.56 2.91
CA VAL A 197 -3.45 -11.38 3.01
C VAL A 197 -4.07 -10.96 1.67
N ASP A 198 -3.49 -11.37 0.54
CA ASP A 198 -4.04 -11.11 -0.78
C ASP A 198 -5.43 -11.72 -1.01
N GLN A 199 -5.73 -12.83 -0.33
CA GLN A 199 -7.04 -13.45 -0.47
C GLN A 199 -8.15 -12.69 0.25
N VAL A 200 -7.85 -11.82 1.21
CA VAL A 200 -8.91 -11.10 1.95
C VAL A 200 -9.77 -10.24 1.04
N ILE A 201 -9.19 -9.72 -0.04
CA ILE A 201 -9.91 -9.00 -1.10
C ILE A 201 -10.70 -9.97 -1.97
N THR A 202 -10.05 -11.00 -2.52
CA THR A 202 -10.69 -11.90 -3.50
C THR A 202 -11.78 -12.79 -2.89
N ALA A 203 -11.68 -13.09 -1.60
CA ALA A 203 -12.66 -13.88 -0.85
C ALA A 203 -13.78 -13.00 -0.28
N GLY A 204 -13.74 -11.68 -0.48
CA GLY A 204 -14.75 -10.76 0.03
C GLY A 204 -14.85 -10.80 1.56
N LEU A 205 -13.70 -10.78 2.25
CA LEU A 205 -13.65 -10.77 3.72
C LEU A 205 -13.60 -9.35 4.29
N LEU A 206 -13.44 -8.35 3.42
CA LEU A 206 -13.32 -6.94 3.78
C LEU A 206 -14.51 -6.13 3.28
N ASP A 207 -14.82 -5.05 3.99
CA ASP A 207 -15.69 -3.97 3.55
C ASP A 207 -14.86 -2.83 2.90
N PRO A 208 -14.52 -2.91 1.60
CA PRO A 208 -13.78 -1.86 0.90
C PRO A 208 -14.57 -0.57 0.77
N ASP A 209 -15.89 -0.63 0.89
CA ASP A 209 -16.78 0.53 0.85
C ASP A 209 -17.03 1.09 2.27
N GLY A 210 -16.38 0.55 3.30
CA GLY A 210 -16.45 1.02 4.68
C GLY A 210 -15.65 2.31 4.95
N PRO A 211 -15.71 2.85 6.17
CA PRO A 211 -15.00 4.07 6.56
C PRO A 211 -13.47 3.97 6.45
N ASP A 212 -12.90 2.80 6.71
CA ASP A 212 -11.45 2.55 6.57
C ASP A 212 -11.03 2.18 5.13
N GLY A 213 -11.95 1.60 4.35
CA GLY A 213 -11.70 1.11 3.00
C GLY A 213 -11.78 2.18 1.92
N ARG A 214 -12.80 3.04 1.99
CA ARG A 214 -13.07 4.07 0.97
C ARG A 214 -11.88 5.01 0.73
N PRO A 215 -11.22 5.56 1.76
CA PRO A 215 -10.17 6.55 1.51
C PRO A 215 -8.97 5.98 0.76
N LEU A 216 -8.57 4.72 1.02
CA LEU A 216 -7.49 4.06 0.29
C LEU A 216 -7.85 3.82 -1.18
N ARG A 217 -9.11 3.45 -1.46
CA ARG A 217 -9.60 3.23 -2.83
C ARG A 217 -9.69 4.53 -3.62
N ASP A 218 -10.26 5.56 -3.01
CA ASP A 218 -10.39 6.87 -3.63
C ASP A 218 -9.02 7.49 -3.92
N TRP A 219 -8.06 7.30 -3.00
CA TRP A 219 -6.67 7.67 -3.23
C TRP A 219 -6.07 6.94 -4.44
N LEU A 220 -6.20 5.61 -4.52
CA LEU A 220 -5.69 4.84 -5.67
C LEU A 220 -6.28 5.32 -7.00
N LEU A 221 -7.58 5.63 -7.03
CA LEU A 221 -8.25 6.17 -8.23
C LEU A 221 -7.81 7.60 -8.56
N THR A 222 -7.42 8.39 -7.56
CA THR A 222 -6.88 9.74 -7.73
C THR A 222 -5.48 9.71 -8.33
N ILE A 223 -4.61 8.81 -7.86
CA ILE A 223 -3.23 8.68 -8.37
C ILE A 223 -3.20 8.05 -9.76
N PHE A 224 -4.11 7.11 -10.01
CA PHE A 224 -4.18 6.36 -11.27
C PHE A 224 -5.52 6.61 -11.97
N PRO A 225 -5.75 7.84 -12.47
CA PRO A 225 -7.00 8.16 -13.13
C PRO A 225 -7.18 7.27 -14.37
N ALA A 226 -8.45 6.99 -14.71
CA ALA A 226 -8.75 6.36 -15.98
C ALA A 226 -8.18 7.24 -17.10
N SER A 227 -7.45 6.64 -18.03
CA SER A 227 -7.02 7.37 -19.23
C SER A 227 -8.27 7.77 -20.02
N ASP A 228 -8.35 9.02 -20.47
CA ASP A 228 -9.32 9.39 -21.50
C ASP A 228 -9.14 8.44 -22.68
N GLN A 229 -10.17 7.64 -23.00
CA GLN A 229 -10.15 6.88 -24.24
C GLN A 229 -10.00 7.88 -25.39
N PRO A 230 -9.08 7.66 -26.35
CA PRO A 230 -9.14 8.43 -27.58
C PRO A 230 -10.55 8.21 -28.17
N ALA A 231 -11.26 9.31 -28.42
CA ALA A 231 -12.61 9.27 -29.00
C ALA A 231 -12.66 8.26 -30.15
N PRO A 232 -13.75 7.48 -30.28
CA PRO A 232 -13.87 6.53 -31.38
C PRO A 232 -13.63 7.30 -32.68
N ARG A 233 -12.67 6.84 -33.49
CA ARG A 233 -12.47 7.40 -34.81
C ARG A 233 -13.77 7.21 -35.60
N PRO A 234 -14.23 8.24 -36.32
CA PRO A 234 -15.42 8.15 -37.15
C PRO A 234 -15.31 7.05 -38.19
#